data_AF-A0A8T5TPM5-F1
#
_entry.id   AF-A0A8T5TPM5-F1
#
_cell.length_a   1.000
_cell.length_b   1.000
_cell.length_c   1.000
_cell.angle_alpha   90.00
_cell.angle_beta   90.00
_cell.angle_gamma   90.00
#
_symmetry.space_group_name_H-M   'P 1'
#
loop_
_entity.id
_entity.type
_entity.pdbx_description
1 polymer ?
#
loop_
_entity_poly.entity_id
_entity_poly.type
_entity_poly.pdbx_seq_one_letter_code
_entity_poly.pdbx_strand_id
1 'polypeptide(L)'
;MESLIRNAKKREVIRPPRENFGYANIKIVGCGGAGNNTINRLMKIGIQGAKCVAVNTDLQHLESVESHIKLLIGKNLTRGLGAGGNPDVGRAAAE
;
A
#
# COMPACT_ATOMS: atom_id res chain seq x y z
N MET A 1 41.53 -13.65 20.49
CA MET A 1 40.42 -12.70 20.28
C MET A 1 40.31 -12.25 18.81
N GLU A 2 41.43 -11.90 18.17
CA GLU A 2 41.46 -11.44 16.77
C GLU A 2 40.95 -12.46 15.73
N SER A 3 41.18 -13.76 15.96
CA SER A 3 40.73 -14.84 15.07
C SER A 3 39.19 -14.95 14.99
N LEU A 4 38.48 -14.67 16.09
CA LEU A 4 37.02 -14.64 16.15
C LEU A 4 36.45 -13.43 15.39
N ILE A 5 37.07 -12.26 15.54
CA ILE A 5 36.68 -11.03 14.84
C ILE A 5 36.96 -11.16 13.33
N ARG A 6 38.09 -11.77 12.96
CA ARG A 6 38.46 -12.05 11.56
C ARG A 6 37.50 -13.04 10.88
N ASN A 7 37.06 -14.07 11.59
CA ASN A 7 36.06 -15.01 11.07
C ASN A 7 34.66 -14.40 10.99
N ALA A 8 34.29 -13.51 11.91
CA ALA A 8 33.04 -12.75 11.85
C ALA A 8 32.99 -11.79 10.65
N LYS A 9 34.10 -11.11 10.32
CA LYS A 9 34.20 -10.25 9.12
C LYS A 9 34.19 -11.02 7.80
N LYS A 10 34.67 -12.27 7.77
CA LYS A 10 34.64 -13.13 6.56
C LYS A 10 33.25 -13.72 6.25
N ARG A 11 32.30 -13.65 7.19
CA ARG A 11 30.89 -13.90 6.91
C ARG A 11 30.24 -12.63 6.34
N GLU A 12 30.82 -12.08 5.28
CA GLU A 12 29.96 -11.38 4.33
C GLU A 12 28.98 -12.43 3.82
N VAL A 13 27.70 -12.18 4.03
CA VAL A 13 26.63 -13.03 3.49
C VAL A 13 26.81 -12.98 1.98
N ILE A 14 27.43 -14.02 1.40
CA ILE A 14 27.53 -14.23 -0.04
C ILE A 14 26.09 -14.42 -0.51
N ARG A 15 25.45 -13.32 -0.88
CA ARG A 15 24.15 -13.37 -1.54
C ARG A 15 24.42 -14.01 -2.88
N PRO A 16 23.76 -15.13 -3.24
CA PRO A 16 23.94 -15.71 -4.55
C PRO A 16 23.69 -14.63 -5.61
N PRO A 17 24.39 -14.68 -6.76
CA PRO A 17 24.09 -13.79 -7.87
C PRO A 17 22.59 -13.90 -8.13
N ARG A 18 21.87 -12.80 -8.01
CA ARG A 18 20.45 -12.80 -8.34
C ARG A 18 20.37 -13.17 -9.82
N GLU A 19 19.79 -14.33 -10.13
CA GLU A 19 19.26 -14.55 -11.48
C GLU A 19 18.41 -13.33 -11.84
N ASN A 20 18.44 -12.93 -13.12
CA ASN A 20 17.99 -11.63 -13.62
C ASN A 20 16.45 -11.40 -13.54
N PHE A 21 15.78 -11.96 -12.55
CA PHE A 21 14.44 -11.57 -12.14
C PHE A 21 14.53 -10.18 -11.52
N GLY A 22 14.08 -9.16 -12.24
CA GLY A 22 14.03 -7.78 -11.75
C GLY A 22 13.30 -7.65 -10.41
N TYR A 23 13.38 -6.46 -9.80
CA TYR A 23 12.66 -6.20 -8.55
C TYR A 23 11.14 -6.28 -8.76
N ALA A 24 10.44 -6.98 -7.87
CA ALA A 24 8.98 -7.01 -7.86
C ALA A 24 8.43 -5.60 -7.62
N ASN A 25 7.51 -5.15 -8.49
CA ASN A 25 6.82 -3.88 -8.32
C ASN A 25 5.58 -4.08 -7.42
N ILE A 26 5.72 -3.79 -6.13
CA ILE A 26 4.67 -4.05 -5.14
C ILE A 26 3.75 -2.84 -5.01
N LYS A 27 2.44 -3.09 -5.05
CA LYS A 27 1.40 -2.11 -4.75
C LYS A 27 0.48 -2.64 -3.66
N ILE A 28 0.13 -1.79 -2.70
CA ILE A 28 -0.83 -2.11 -1.65
C ILE A 28 -2.06 -1.23 -1.87
N VAL A 29 -3.22 -1.84 -2.12
CA VAL A 29 -4.45 -1.13 -2.40
C VAL A 29 -5.41 -1.31 -1.22
N GLY A 30 -5.71 -0.22 -0.53
CA GLY A 30 -6.73 -0.18 0.51
C GLY A 30 -8.05 0.28 -0.07
N CYS A 31 -9.08 -0.55 0.02
CA CYS A 31 -10.42 -0.23 -0.48
C CYS A 31 -11.37 0.10 0.68
N GLY A 32 -12.16 1.15 0.52
CA GLY A 32 -13.16 1.60 1.49
C GLY A 32 -12.53 2.11 2.79
N GLY A 33 -13.35 2.31 3.82
CA GLY A 33 -12.91 3.01 5.01
C GLY A 33 -11.84 2.27 5.82
N ALA A 34 -12.04 0.98 6.09
CA ALA A 34 -11.07 0.17 6.82
C ALA A 34 -9.75 0.04 6.04
N GLY A 35 -9.81 -0.23 4.73
CA GLY A 35 -8.62 -0.31 3.88
C GLY A 35 -7.84 0.99 3.83
N ASN A 36 -8.53 2.12 3.71
CA ASN A 36 -7.91 3.45 3.76
C ASN A 36 -7.24 3.73 5.11
N ASN A 37 -7.83 3.32 6.22
CA ASN A 37 -7.20 3.44 7.55
C ASN A 37 -5.91 2.60 7.64
N THR A 38 -5.92 1.39 7.07
CA THR A 38 -4.71 0.56 6.96
C THR A 38 -3.64 1.24 6.12
N ILE A 39 -3.99 1.79 4.96
CA ILE A 39 -3.06 2.55 4.11
C ILE A 39 -2.46 3.73 4.86
N ASN A 40 -3.28 4.52 5.55
CA ASN A 40 -2.81 5.63 6.38
C ASN A 40 -1.80 5.17 7.44
N ARG A 41 -2.05 4.02 8.07
CA ARG A 41 -1.12 3.44 9.05
C ARG A 41 0.19 3.00 8.39
N LEU A 42 0.13 2.37 7.22
CA LEU A 42 1.30 1.92 6.46
C LEU A 42 2.17 3.09 6.00
N MET A 43 1.56 4.22 5.62
CA MET A 43 2.28 5.44 5.30
C MET A 43 2.98 6.01 6.54
N LYS A 44 2.27 6.10 7.67
CA LYS A 44 2.81 6.64 8.93
C LYS A 44 3.95 5.81 9.54
N ILE A 45 3.97 4.49 9.32
CA ILE A 45 5.13 3.66 9.73
C ILE A 45 6.31 3.77 8.74
N GLY A 46 6.12 4.40 7.58
CA GLY A 46 7.16 4.56 6.58
C GLY A 46 7.50 3.27 5.82
N ILE A 47 6.49 2.51 5.37
CA ILE A 47 6.72 1.29 4.60
C ILE A 47 7.58 1.58 3.35
N GLN A 48 8.58 0.73 3.12
CA GLN A 48 9.48 0.84 1.97
C GLN A 48 9.25 -0.29 0.96
N GLY A 49 9.52 -0.02 -0.31
CA GLY A 49 9.45 -1.02 -1.38
C GLY A 49 8.02 -1.33 -1.88
N ALA A 50 7.00 -0.64 -1.37
CA ALA A 50 5.62 -0.80 -1.82
C ALA A 50 4.94 0.56 -2.05
N LYS A 51 4.17 0.68 -3.13
CA LYS A 51 3.35 1.86 -3.42
C LYS A 51 1.95 1.69 -2.85
N CYS A 52 1.64 2.45 -1.80
CA CYS A 52 0.31 2.49 -1.19
C CYS A 52 -0.71 3.32 -2.00
N VAL A 53 -1.87 2.73 -2.26
CA VAL A 53 -3.00 3.32 -3.00
C VAL A 53 -4.24 3.26 -2.12
N ALA A 54 -4.92 4.39 -1.93
CA ALA A 54 -6.19 4.49 -1.23
C ALA A 54 -7.33 4.63 -2.25
N VAL A 55 -8.37 3.81 -2.10
CA VAL A 55 -9.54 3.77 -3.00
C VAL A 55 -10.81 3.89 -2.16
N ASN A 56 -11.66 4.88 -2.45
CA ASN A 56 -12.92 5.02 -1.74
C ASN A 56 -14.00 5.71 -2.59
N THR A 57 -15.26 5.45 -2.27
CA THR A 57 -16.43 6.19 -2.78
C THR A 57 -16.72 7.47 -1.99
N ASP A 58 -16.16 7.57 -0.78
CA ASP A 58 -16.29 8.71 0.13
C ASP A 58 -15.11 9.65 -0.05
N LEU A 59 -15.37 10.86 -0.55
CA LEU A 59 -14.36 11.87 -0.80
C LEU A 59 -13.76 12.41 0.50
N GLN A 60 -14.58 12.67 1.51
CA GLN A 60 -14.14 13.27 2.77
C GLN A 60 -13.16 12.33 3.48
N HIS A 61 -13.46 11.03 3.50
CA HIS A 61 -12.54 10.05 4.09
C HIS A 61 -11.28 9.88 3.23
N LEU A 62 -11.40 9.91 1.90
CA LEU A 62 -10.23 9.80 1.03
C LEU A 62 -9.26 10.99 1.18
N GLU A 63 -9.78 12.20 1.37
CA GLU A 63 -8.99 13.41 1.58
C GLU A 63 -8.16 13.35 2.88
N SER A 64 -8.70 12.77 3.95
CA SER A 64 -8.02 12.68 5.25
C SER A 64 -6.93 11.60 5.37
N VAL A 65 -6.81 10.72 4.37
CA VAL A 65 -5.87 9.58 4.36
C VAL A 65 -4.53 9.95 3.71
N GLU A 66 -3.39 9.58 4.30
CA GLU A 66 -2.10 9.65 3.62
C GLU A 66 -1.90 8.44 2.71
N SER A 67 -1.48 8.65 1.47
CA SER A 67 -1.15 7.59 0.48
C SER A 67 -0.33 8.17 -0.67
N HIS A 68 0.31 7.31 -1.47
CA HIS A 68 1.02 7.75 -2.68
C HIS A 68 0.06 8.06 -3.84
N ILE A 69 -1.10 7.39 -3.86
CA ILE A 69 -2.16 7.58 -4.86
C ILE A 69 -3.51 7.50 -4.15
N LYS A 70 -4.40 8.46 -4.44
CA LYS A 70 -5.80 8.46 -4.01
C LYS A 70 -6.72 8.31 -5.22
N LEU A 71 -7.69 7.40 -5.13
CA LEU A 71 -8.66 7.15 -6.19
C LEU A 71 -10.09 7.30 -5.62
N LEU A 72 -10.79 8.34 -6.06
CA LEU A 72 -12.23 8.47 -5.82
C LEU A 72 -12.98 7.66 -6.89
N ILE A 73 -13.67 6.62 -6.47
CA ILE A 73 -14.49 5.77 -7.36
C ILE A 73 -15.97 6.14 -7.26
N GLY A 74 -16.73 5.86 -8.31
CA GLY A 74 -18.17 6.16 -8.34
C GLY A 74 -18.53 7.65 -8.21
N LYS A 75 -17.65 8.58 -8.63
CA LYS A 75 -17.89 10.03 -8.47
C LYS A 75 -19.27 10.48 -8.98
N ASN A 76 -19.72 9.98 -10.12
CA ASN A 76 -21.04 10.33 -10.68
C ASN A 76 -22.19 9.59 -9.98
N LEU A 77 -21.94 8.40 -9.42
CA LEU A 77 -22.93 7.56 -8.77
C LEU A 77 -23.20 8.00 -7.32
N THR A 78 -22.14 8.23 -6.55
CA THR A 78 -22.22 8.55 -5.11
C THR A 78 -22.08 10.04 -4.83
N ARG A 79 -21.62 10.84 -5.81
CA ARG A 79 -21.26 12.26 -5.65
C ARG A 79 -20.21 12.48 -4.56
N GLY A 80 -19.41 11.46 -4.26
CA GLY A 80 -18.40 11.51 -3.20
C GLY A 80 -18.93 11.33 -1.78
N LEU A 81 -20.20 10.93 -1.61
CA LEU A 81 -20.83 10.74 -0.30
C LEU A 81 -20.69 9.31 0.25
N GLY A 82 -20.04 8.42 -0.49
CA GLY A 82 -19.89 7.01 -0.11
C GLY A 82 -20.99 6.08 -0.63
N ALA A 83 -20.75 4.78 -0.53
CA ALA A 83 -21.68 3.72 -0.93
C ALA A 83 -22.79 3.42 0.11
N GLY A 84 -22.76 4.07 1.28
CA GLY A 84 -23.76 3.89 2.33
C GLY A 84 -23.83 2.47 2.91
N GLY A 85 -22.74 1.69 2.83
CA GLY A 85 -22.73 0.29 3.25
C GLY A 85 -23.39 -0.69 2.28
N ASN A 86 -23.87 -0.21 1.11
CA ASN A 86 -24.43 -1.06 0.08
C ASN A 86 -23.31 -1.65 -0.83
N PRO A 87 -23.09 -2.98 -0.83
CA PRO A 87 -22.05 -3.59 -1.65
C PRO A 87 -22.27 -3.44 -3.16
N ASP A 88 -23.52 -3.40 -3.63
CA ASP A 88 -23.82 -3.27 -5.05
C ASP A 88 -23.47 -1.87 -5.58
N VAL A 89 -23.70 -0.84 -4.77
CA VAL A 89 -23.22 0.52 -5.08
C VAL A 89 -21.70 0.55 -5.10
N GLY A 90 -21.04 -0.13 -4.16
CA GLY A 90 -19.59 -0.27 -4.14
C GLY A 90 -19.04 -0.97 -5.40
N ARG A 91 -19.71 -2.03 -5.85
CA ARG A 91 -19.38 -2.74 -7.10
C ARG A 91 -19.54 -1.82 -8.31
N ALA A 92 -20.71 -1.21 -8.48
CA ALA A 92 -20.99 -0.31 -9.60
C ALA A 92 -20.10 0.94 -9.61
N ALA A 93 -19.61 1.38 -8.45
CA ALA A 93 -18.66 2.48 -8.36
C ALA A 93 -17.25 2.11 -8.86
N ALA A 94 -16.87 0.84 -8.76
CA ALA A 94 -15.55 0.33 -9.09
C ALA A 94 -15.41 -0.15 -10.55
N GLU A 95 -16.53 -0.45 -11.20
CA GLU A 95 -16.63 -0.68 -12.66
C GLU A 95 -16.41 0.61 -13.45
#